data_AF-A0A6P0T1M7-F1
#
_entry.id   AF-A0A6P0T1M7-F1
#
_cell.length_a   1.000
_cell.length_b   1.000
_cell.length_c   1.000
_cell.angle_alpha   90.00
_cell.angle_beta   90.00
_cell.angle_gamma   90.00
#
_symmetry.space_group_name_H-M   'P 1'
#
loop_
_entity.id
_entity.type
_entity.pdbx_description
1 polymer ?
#
loop_
_entity_poly.entity_id
_entity_poly.type
_entity_poly.pdbx_seq_one_letter_code
_entity_poly.pdbx_strand_id
1 'polypeptide(L)' 'VVEPTGALAAAALLEGIINMPNARIGVIISGGNVDLKQIAQLT' A
#
# COMPACT_ATOMS: atom_id res chain seq x y z
N VAL A 1 -0.13 5.17 8.61
CA VAL A 1 0.64 3.95 8.90
C VAL A 1 -0.22 2.77 8.46
N VAL A 2 0.34 1.81 7.72
CA VAL A 2 -0.38 0.64 7.18
C VAL A 2 0.44 -0.63 7.44
N GLU A 3 -0.22 -1.76 7.61
CA GLU A 3 0.47 -3.07 7.67
C GLU A 3 0.91 -3.52 6.26
N PRO A 4 1.92 -4.39 6.12
CA PRO A 4 2.42 -4.82 4.80
C PRO A 4 1.33 -5.38 3.88
N THR A 5 0.40 -6.15 4.41
CA THR A 5 -0.77 -6.69 3.69
C THR A 5 -1.70 -5.58 3.20
N GLY A 6 -1.92 -4.54 4.01
CA GLY A 6 -2.74 -3.38 3.66
C GLY A 6 -2.14 -2.48 2.57
N ALA A 7 -0.85 -2.64 2.26
CA ALA A 7 -0.14 -1.86 1.24
C ALA A 7 -0.13 -2.52 -0.16
N LEU A 8 -0.58 -3.78 -0.29
CA LEU A 8 -0.43 -4.56 -1.54
C LEU A 8 -1.06 -3.87 -2.75
N ALA A 9 -2.26 -3.31 -2.60
CA ALA A 9 -2.95 -2.63 -3.71
C ALA A 9 -2.22 -1.37 -4.17
N ALA A 10 -1.65 -0.59 -3.24
CA ALA A 10 -0.82 0.56 -3.57
C ALA A 10 0.50 0.13 -4.23
N ALA A 11 1.15 -0.92 -3.71
CA ALA A 11 2.38 -1.46 -4.27
C ALA A 11 2.21 -1.89 -5.73
N ALA A 12 1.12 -2.61 -6.05
CA ALA A 12 0.85 -3.05 -7.43
C ALA A 12 0.68 -1.88 -8.42
N LEU A 13 0.17 -0.74 -7.96
CA LEU A 13 0.05 0.47 -8.80
C LEU A 13 1.39 1.18 -8.97
N LEU A 14 2.17 1.31 -7.90
CA LEU A 14 3.47 1.99 -7.92
C LEU A 14 4.52 1.22 -8.72
N GLU A 15 4.49 -0.11 -8.65
CA GLU A 15 5.36 -0.99 -9.43
C GLU A 15 4.88 -1.15 -10.89
N GLY A 16 3.78 -0.49 -11.29
CA GLY A 16 3.26 -0.53 -12.65
C GLY A 16 2.66 -1.87 -13.08
N ILE A 17 2.46 -2.81 -12.14
CA ILE A 17 1.78 -4.09 -12.40
C ILE A 17 0.34 -3.82 -12.87
N ILE A 18 -0.32 -2.82 -12.29
CA ILE A 18 -1.59 -2.27 -12.76
C ILE A 18 -1.31 -0.92 -13.44
N ASN A 19 -1.45 -0.87 -14.77
CA ASN A 19 -1.26 0.34 -15.55
C ASN A 19 -2.55 0.72 -16.30
N MET A 20 -3.20 1.81 -15.89
CA MET A 20 -4.44 2.32 -16.50
C MET A 20 -4.34 3.84 -16.71
N PRO A 21 -3.80 4.31 -17.84
CA PRO A 21 -3.67 5.74 -18.12
C PRO A 21 -5.05 6.41 -18.20
N ASN A 22 -5.14 7.65 -17.74
CA ASN A 22 -6.37 8.46 -17.70
C ASN A 22 -7.51 7.87 -16.85
N ALA A 23 -7.22 6.93 -15.95
CA ALA A 23 -8.19 6.38 -15.01
C ALA A 23 -8.13 7.08 -13.65
N ARG A 24 -9.27 7.16 -12.96
CA ARG A 24 -9.31 7.42 -11.51
C ARG A 24 -9.32 6.09 -10.79
N ILE A 25 -8.28 5.83 -10.01
CA ILE A 25 -8.08 4.55 -9.34
C ILE A 25 -8.34 4.71 -7.85
N GLY A 26 -9.29 3.94 -7.34
CA GLY A 26 -9.51 3.79 -5.90
C GLY A 26 -8.61 2.70 -5.34
N VAL A 27 -7.94 2.98 -4.24
CA VAL A 27 -7.09 2.02 -3.51
C VAL A 27 -7.72 1.76 -2.14
N ILE A 28 -7.93 0.49 -1.81
CA ILE A 28 -8.38 0.10 -0.47
C ILE A 28 -7.16 -0.11 0.40
N ILE A 29 -7.10 0.63 1.50
CA ILE A 29 -6.18 0.38 2.60
C ILE A 29 -6.91 -0.50 3.61
N SER A 30 -6.65 -1.80 3.56
CA SER A 30 -7.45 -2.79 4.29
C SER A 30 -7.15 -2.89 5.78
N GLY A 31 -5.95 -2.48 6.21
CA GLY A 31 -5.49 -2.66 7.59
C GLY A 31 -4.34 -1.73 7.96
N GLY A 32 -4.23 -1.42 9.24
CA GLY A 32 -3.20 -0.55 9.81
C GLY A 32 -2.73 -0.99 11.20
N ASN A 33 -2.98 -2.25 11.56
CA ASN A 33 -2.61 -2.79 12.87
C ASN A 33 -1.14 -3.20 12.83
N VAL A 34 -0.27 -2.34 13.37
CA VAL A 34 1.17 -2.56 13.31
C VAL A 34 1.85 -2.15 14.61
N ASP A 35 2.96 -2.81 14.92
CA ASP A 35 3.89 -2.34 15.93
C ASP A 35 4.71 -1.16 15.37
N LEU A 36 4.69 -0.03 16.07
CA LEU A 36 5.43 1.18 15.68
C LEU A 36 6.95 0.95 15.66
N LYS A 37 7.49 0.07 16.52
CA LYS A 37 8.91 -0.29 16.50
C LYS A 37 9.28 -1.04 15.24
N GLN A 38 8.39 -1.91 14.77
CA GLN A 38 8.60 -2.67 13.54
C GLN A 38 8.50 -1.75 12.31
N ILE A 39 7.53 -0.84 12.27
CA ILE A 39 7.40 0.15 11.18
C ILE A 39 8.62 1.08 11.11
N ALA A 40 9.15 1.50 12.26
CA ALA A 40 10.34 2.35 12.30
C ALA A 40 11.59 1.68 11.69
N GLN A 41 11.60 0.35 11.53
CA GLN A 41 12.68 -0.37 10.84
C GLN A 41 12.47 -0.43 9.31
N LEU A 42 11.28 -0.08 8.82
CA LEU A 42 10.88 -0.12 7.41
C LEU A 42 10.84 1.27 6.75
N THR A 43 11.14 2.33 7.52
CA THR A 43 11.08 3.74 7.09
C THR A 43 12.47 4.34 7.11
#